data_AF-A0A803N2K2-F1
#
_entry.id   AF-A0A803N2K2-F1
#
_cell.length_a   1.000
_cell.length_b   1.000
_cell.length_c   1.000
_cell.angle_alpha   90.00
_cell.angle_beta   90.00
_cell.angle_gamma   90.00
#
_symmetry.space_group_name_H-M   'P 1'
#
loop_
_entity.id
_entity.type
_entity.pdbx_description
1 polymer ?
#
loop_
_entity_poly.entity_id
_entity_poly.type
_entity_poly.pdbx_seq_one_letter_code
_entity_poly.pdbx_strand_id
1 'polypeptide(L)'
;MKLSGVKVTDSLRVLKKEVGGSPNLSFTASDAYNALSSEKAAQIEGCDSNQLMKYFAKRHVDKADFYYDFEQDDSGALVSFFLALW
;
A
#
# COMPACT_ATOMS: atom_id res chain seq x y z
N MET A 1 10.88 -1.12 2.21
CA MET A 1 10.54 -0.22 3.35
C MET A 1 9.28 -0.60 4.14
N LYS A 2 8.50 -1.65 3.79
CA LYS A 2 7.37 -2.10 4.62
C LYS A 2 7.74 -2.92 5.86
N LEU A 3 8.94 -3.51 5.93
CA LEU A 3 9.28 -4.49 6.97
C LEU A 3 9.72 -3.88 8.31
N SER A 4 10.15 -2.61 8.33
CA SER A 4 10.74 -2.00 9.54
C SER A 4 9.77 -1.16 10.37
N GLY A 5 8.53 -0.93 9.91
CA GLY A 5 7.55 -0.06 10.60
C GLY A 5 7.90 1.43 10.62
N VAL A 6 9.02 1.84 10.00
CA VAL A 6 9.48 3.23 9.98
C VAL A 6 8.65 4.06 9.00
N LYS A 7 8.20 5.25 9.44
CA LYS A 7 7.46 6.18 8.58
C LYS A 7 8.37 6.69 7.47
N VAL A 8 7.80 6.84 6.26
CA VAL A 8 8.51 7.38 5.08
C VAL A 8 9.15 8.73 5.40
N THR A 9 8.46 9.57 6.17
CA THR A 9 8.96 10.88 6.64
C THR A 9 10.23 10.76 7.49
N ASP A 10 10.33 9.76 8.36
CA ASP A 10 11.50 9.54 9.19
C ASP A 10 12.68 9.03 8.35
N SER A 11 12.41 8.13 7.41
CA SER A 11 13.44 7.67 6.48
C SER A 11 13.98 8.81 5.62
N LEU A 12 13.10 9.66 5.07
CA LEU A 12 13.50 10.84 4.29
C LEU A 12 14.31 11.84 5.12
N ARG A 13 13.93 12.03 6.39
CA ARG A 13 14.67 12.90 7.33
C ARG A 13 16.08 12.38 7.57
N VAL A 14 16.24 11.07 7.79
CA VAL A 14 17.54 10.44 7.98
C VAL A 14 18.38 10.54 6.70
N LEU A 15 17.83 10.14 5.55
CA LEU A 15 18.52 10.22 4.25
C LEU A 15 19.02 11.64 3.96
N LYS A 16 18.16 12.64 4.15
CA LYS A 16 18.51 14.05 4.01
C LYS A 16 19.67 14.46 4.93
N LYS A 17 19.67 13.98 6.18
CA LYS A 17 20.73 14.29 7.15
C LYS A 17 22.06 13.66 6.73
N GLU A 18 22.04 12.38 6.34
CA GLU A 18 23.24 11.64 5.94
C GLU A 18 23.95 12.26 4.72
N VAL A 19 23.19 12.79 3.76
CA VAL A 19 23.78 13.46 2.59
C VAL A 19 24.08 14.94 2.84
N GLY A 20 23.88 15.47 4.05
CA GLY A 20 24.18 16.88 4.37
C GLY A 20 23.15 17.90 3.87
N GLY A 21 21.93 17.45 3.53
CA GLY A 21 20.81 18.33 3.20
C GLY A 21 20.10 17.98 1.90
N SER A 22 18.99 18.67 1.65
CA SER A 22 18.16 18.46 0.44
C SER A 22 18.90 18.67 -0.88
N PRO A 23 19.84 19.63 -1.03
CA PRO A 23 20.58 19.82 -2.29
C PRO A 23 21.41 18.62 -2.73
N ASN A 24 21.76 17.74 -1.80
CA ASN A 24 22.59 16.56 -2.06
C ASN A 24 21.77 15.29 -2.29
N LEU A 25 20.43 15.37 -2.20
CA LEU A 25 19.55 14.29 -2.62
C LEU A 25 19.30 14.40 -4.12
N SER A 26 19.46 13.28 -4.84
CA SER A 26 19.15 13.18 -6.27
C SER A 26 17.66 13.01 -6.57
N PHE A 27 16.80 13.03 -5.55
CA PHE A 27 15.37 12.83 -5.67
C PHE A 27 14.61 13.71 -4.67
N THR A 28 13.37 14.04 -5.02
CA THR A 28 12.46 14.81 -4.15
C THR A 28 11.66 13.90 -3.24
N ALA A 29 11.02 14.48 -2.21
CA ALA A 29 10.07 13.72 -1.39
C ALA A 29 8.94 13.11 -2.24
N SER A 30 8.46 13.84 -3.25
CA SER A 30 7.43 13.35 -4.17
C SER A 30 7.90 12.14 -4.96
N ASP A 31 9.14 12.13 -5.45
CA ASP A 31 9.71 10.97 -6.17
C ASP A 31 9.74 9.73 -5.28
N ALA A 32 10.13 9.90 -4.00
CA ALA A 32 10.12 8.79 -3.04
C ALA A 32 8.70 8.25 -2.78
N TYR A 33 7.71 9.13 -2.60
CA TYR A 33 6.32 8.71 -2.44
C TYR A 33 5.77 8.06 -3.70
N ASN A 34 6.08 8.59 -4.88
CA ASN A 34 5.68 8.03 -6.16
C ASN A 34 6.27 6.63 -6.37
N ALA A 35 7.56 6.43 -6.07
CA ALA A 35 8.21 5.12 -6.15
C ALA A 35 7.59 4.10 -5.18
N LEU A 36 7.27 4.52 -3.95
CA LEU A 36 6.57 3.65 -3.00
C LEU A 36 5.12 3.36 -3.43
N SER A 37 4.46 4.33 -4.08
CA SER A 37 3.12 4.14 -4.62
C SER A 37 3.15 3.19 -5.81
N SER A 38 4.12 3.31 -6.71
CA SER A 38 4.29 2.40 -7.84
C SER A 38 4.71 1.01 -7.38
N GLU A 39 5.56 0.86 -6.37
CA GLU A 39 5.87 -0.45 -5.77
C GLU A 39 4.62 -1.11 -5.16
N LYS A 40 3.78 -0.33 -4.46
CA LYS A 40 2.50 -0.81 -3.94
C LYS A 40 1.52 -1.16 -5.06
N ALA A 41 1.46 -0.32 -6.09
CA ALA A 41 0.62 -0.56 -7.25
C ALA A 41 1.09 -1.80 -8.00
N ALA A 42 2.40 -2.03 -8.16
CA ALA A 42 2.97 -3.22 -8.77
C ALA A 42 2.70 -4.51 -7.97
N GLN A 43 2.58 -4.41 -6.63
CA GLN A 43 2.07 -5.52 -5.80
C GLN A 43 0.58 -5.81 -6.06
N ILE A 44 -0.16 -4.85 -6.60
CA ILE A 44 -1.58 -4.93 -6.97
C ILE A 44 -1.73 -5.14 -8.49
N GLU A 45 -0.69 -4.90 -9.29
CA GLU A 45 -0.65 -4.98 -10.77
C GLU A 45 -0.48 -6.43 -11.26
N GLY A 46 -0.88 -7.38 -10.43
CA GLY A 46 -1.35 -8.68 -10.84
C GLY A 46 -2.84 -8.72 -10.52
N CYS A 47 -3.66 -8.74 -11.55
CA CYS A 47 -5.13 -8.81 -11.54
C CYS A 47 -5.65 -10.11 -10.88
N ASP A 48 -5.20 -10.41 -9.66
CA ASP A 48 -5.65 -11.54 -8.89
C ASP A 48 -6.56 -11.01 -7.79
N SER A 49 -7.86 -11.19 -8.00
CA SER A 49 -8.88 -10.94 -6.98
C SER A 49 -8.51 -11.60 -5.65
N ASN A 50 -7.73 -12.69 -5.64
CA ASN A 50 -7.26 -13.31 -4.41
C ASN A 50 -6.28 -12.43 -3.60
N GLN A 51 -5.45 -11.60 -4.25
CA GLN A 51 -4.61 -10.64 -3.52
C GLN A 51 -5.43 -9.49 -2.94
N LEU A 52 -6.43 -9.01 -3.68
CA LEU A 52 -7.39 -8.03 -3.17
C LEU A 52 -8.11 -8.59 -1.94
N MET A 53 -8.60 -9.82 -2.03
CA MET A 53 -9.25 -10.54 -0.94
C MET A 53 -8.35 -10.71 0.29
N LYS A 54 -7.09 -11.12 0.11
CA LYS A 54 -6.11 -11.25 1.21
C LYS A 54 -5.84 -9.90 1.89
N TYR A 55 -5.70 -8.84 1.12
CA TYR A 55 -5.48 -7.51 1.66
C TYR A 55 -6.67 -7.04 2.51
N PHE A 56 -7.89 -7.20 2.01
CA PHE A 56 -9.11 -6.80 2.74
C PHE A 56 -9.36 -7.66 3.98
N ALA A 57 -9.14 -8.98 3.92
CA ALA A 57 -9.20 -9.85 5.08
C ALA A 57 -8.24 -9.40 6.19
N LYS A 58 -6.98 -9.08 5.82
CA LYS A 58 -6.02 -8.51 6.77
C LYS A 58 -6.49 -7.17 7.33
N ARG A 59 -7.01 -6.30 6.47
CA ARG A 59 -7.42 -4.94 6.83
C ARG A 59 -8.60 -4.91 7.79
N HIS A 60 -9.52 -5.86 7.64
CA HIS A 60 -10.68 -6.07 8.53
C HIS A 60 -10.26 -6.54 9.92
N VAL A 61 -9.27 -7.43 10.03
CA VAL A 61 -8.67 -7.80 11.32
C VAL A 61 -7.98 -6.60 11.97
N ASP A 62 -7.24 -5.80 11.19
CA ASP A 62 -6.48 -4.66 11.70
C ASP A 62 -7.38 -3.45 12.08
N LYS A 63 -8.64 -3.40 11.64
CA LYS A 63 -9.58 -2.30 11.93
C LYS A 63 -11.03 -2.78 12.10
N ALA A 64 -11.53 -2.65 13.33
CA ALA A 64 -12.88 -3.06 13.71
C ALA A 64 -14.01 -2.31 12.98
N ASP A 65 -13.74 -1.12 12.45
CA ASP A 65 -14.67 -0.27 11.70
C ASP A 65 -14.65 -0.51 10.19
N PHE A 66 -13.81 -1.44 9.72
CA PHE A 66 -13.64 -1.69 8.29
C PHE A 66 -14.65 -2.73 7.78
N TYR A 67 -15.60 -2.32 6.96
CA TYR A 67 -16.57 -3.21 6.31
C TYR A 67 -16.20 -3.48 4.85
N TYR A 68 -16.28 -4.75 4.44
CA TYR A 68 -16.22 -5.17 3.05
C TYR A 68 -17.01 -6.45 2.84
N ASP A 69 -17.47 -6.67 1.61
CA ASP A 69 -18.15 -7.90 1.19
C ASP A 69 -17.89 -8.17 -0.30
N PHE A 70 -18.09 -9.40 -0.76
CA PHE A 70 -17.81 -9.80 -2.14
C PHE A 70 -18.60 -11.05 -2.54
N GLU A 71 -18.85 -11.18 -3.84
CA GLU A 71 -19.45 -12.38 -4.43
C GLU A 71 -18.47 -13.06 -5.37
N GLN A 72 -18.49 -14.39 -5.38
CA GLN A 72 -17.75 -15.22 -6.32
C GLN A 72 -18.71 -16.09 -7.12
N ASP A 73 -18.34 -16.44 -8.34
CA ASP A 73 -19.03 -17.44 -9.14
C ASP A 73 -18.61 -18.87 -8.75
N ASP A 74 -19.21 -19.87 -9.40
CA ASP A 74 -18.91 -21.29 -9.16
C ASP A 74 -17.45 -21.68 -9.47
N SER A 75 -16.73 -20.86 -10.24
CA SER A 75 -15.30 -21.05 -10.55
C SER A 75 -14.37 -20.39 -9.53
N GLY A 76 -14.94 -19.68 -8.54
CA GLY A 76 -14.20 -18.89 -7.56
C GLY A 76 -13.72 -17.54 -8.08
N ALA A 77 -14.16 -17.12 -9.27
CA ALA A 77 -13.84 -15.82 -9.83
C ALA A 77 -14.68 -14.73 -9.14
N LEU A 78 -14.06 -13.57 -8.89
CA LEU A 78 -14.73 -12.44 -8.24
C LEU A 78 -15.77 -11.83 -9.18
N VAL A 79 -17.03 -11.76 -8.75
CA VAL A 79 -18.17 -11.23 -9.51
C VAL A 79 -18.49 -9.80 -9.09
N SER A 80 -18.55 -9.55 -7.78
CA SER A 80 -18.88 -8.24 -7.23
C SER A 80 -18.07 -7.96 -5.97
N PHE A 81 -17.89 -6.68 -5.66
CA PHE A 81 -17.10 -6.23 -4.52
C PHE A 81 -17.70 -4.96 -3.91
N PHE A 82 -17.90 -4.97 -2.60
CA PHE A 82 -18.51 -3.89 -1.84
C PHE A 82 -17.57 -3.44 -0.72
N LEU A 83 -17.41 -2.12 -0.56
CA LEU A 83 -16.64 -1.53 0.53
C LEU A 83 -17.36 -0.28 1.05
N ALA A 84 -17.39 -0.10 2.36
CA ALA A 84 -17.91 1.12 2.98
C ALA A 84 -16.74 1.96 3.50
N LEU A 85 -16.60 3.17 2.97
CA LEU A 85 -15.73 4.20 3.52
C LEU A 85 -16.63 5.19 4.26
N TRP A 86 -16.58 5.14 5.59
CA TRP A 86 -17.14 6.19 6.45
C TRP A 86 -16.13 7.32 6.65
#